data_AF-A0A971SN81-F1
#
_entry.id   AF-A0A971SN81-F1
#
_cell.length_a   1.000
_cell.length_b   1.000
_cell.length_c   1.000
_cell.angle_alpha   90.00
_cell.angle_beta   90.00
_cell.angle_gamma   90.00
#
_symmetry.space_group_name_H-M   'P 1'
#
loop_
_entity.id
_entity.type
_entity.pdbx_description
1 polymer ?
#
loop_
_entity_poly.entity_id
_entity_poly.type
_entity_poly.pdbx_seq_one_letter_code
_entity_poly.pdbx_strand_id
1 'polypeptide(L)'
;MNKDRELNLLVDLESGRIWVPKMGTHLTPSEIRLLAVLNRREGRPTPLEFLINELNRDPAGSGGGNPRYHIFNLRRKLEHTREQPVIITRPGIGYYLVPGRVHFIGGADK
;
A
#
# COMPACT_ATOMS: atom_id res chain seq x y z
N MET A 1 -14.32 -18.40 -20.66
CA MET A 1 -14.75 -18.59 -19.26
C MET A 1 -13.48 -18.50 -18.40
N ASN A 2 -13.08 -17.41 -17.74
CA ASN A 2 -13.72 -16.14 -17.37
C ASN A 2 -12.70 -15.01 -17.54
N LYS A 3 -13.05 -13.98 -18.30
CA LYS A 3 -12.53 -12.62 -18.07
C LYS A 3 -13.12 -12.14 -16.74
N ASP A 4 -12.40 -11.26 -16.04
CA ASP A 4 -12.93 -10.47 -14.93
C ASP A 4 -13.00 -11.18 -13.56
N ARG A 5 -11.86 -11.73 -13.11
CA ARG A 5 -11.50 -11.57 -11.69
C ARG A 5 -10.78 -10.23 -11.55
N GLU A 6 -11.52 -9.13 -11.65
CA GLU A 6 -11.11 -7.90 -10.98
C GLU A 6 -11.07 -8.23 -9.49
N LEU A 7 -9.89 -8.60 -9.01
CA LEU A 7 -9.63 -8.74 -7.59
C LEU A 7 -9.67 -7.33 -7.01
N ASN A 8 -10.86 -6.88 -6.65
CA ASN A 8 -11.05 -5.62 -5.92
C ASN A 8 -10.55 -5.85 -4.49
N LEU A 9 -9.25 -5.63 -4.30
CA LEU A 9 -8.59 -5.73 -3.00
C LEU A 9 -9.18 -4.66 -2.09
N LEU A 10 -9.86 -5.07 -1.02
CA LEU A 10 -10.37 -4.13 -0.03
C LEU A 10 -9.36 -4.00 1.10
N VAL A 11 -9.02 -2.77 1.46
CA VAL A 11 -8.12 -2.45 2.58
C VAL A 11 -8.80 -1.48 3.53
N ASP A 12 -8.80 -1.81 4.81
CA ASP A 12 -9.20 -0.91 5.89
C ASP A 12 -7.96 -0.31 6.53
N LEU A 13 -7.77 1.01 6.36
CA LEU A 13 -6.60 1.68 6.91
C LEU A 13 -6.74 1.97 8.41
N GLU A 14 -7.95 1.96 8.97
CA GLU A 14 -8.16 2.15 10.40
C GLU A 14 -7.84 0.86 11.16
N SER A 15 -8.36 -0.29 10.69
CA SER A 15 -8.11 -1.59 11.34
C SER A 15 -6.88 -2.34 10.79
N GLY A 16 -6.27 -1.86 9.71
CA GLY A 16 -5.16 -2.51 9.02
C GLY A 16 -5.53 -3.83 8.34
N ARG A 17 -6.82 -4.11 8.17
CA ARG A 17 -7.31 -5.38 7.60
C ARG A 17 -7.30 -5.33 6.08
N ILE A 18 -6.96 -6.48 5.48
CA ILE A 18 -7.05 -6.68 4.04
C ILE A 18 -8.04 -7.82 3.79
N TRP A 19 -9.03 -7.58 2.93
CA TRP A 19 -9.90 -8.64 2.40
C TRP A 19 -9.39 -9.04 1.02
N VAL A 20 -8.36 -9.88 1.04
CA VAL A 20 -7.89 -10.67 -0.10
C VAL A 20 -8.57 -12.05 -0.09
N PRO A 21 -8.59 -12.78 -1.22
CA PRO A 21 -8.97 -14.20 -1.24
C PRO A 21 -8.14 -15.05 -0.26
N LYS A 22 -6.94 -14.60 0.14
CA LYS A 22 -6.11 -15.21 1.19
C LYS A 22 -6.49 -14.67 2.58
N MET A 23 -7.44 -15.35 3.23
CA MET A 23 -7.96 -15.01 4.57
C MET A 23 -6.85 -14.62 5.58
N GLY A 24 -7.04 -13.49 6.27
CA GLY A 24 -6.39 -13.20 7.56
C GLY A 24 -5.08 -12.40 7.55
N THR A 25 -4.76 -11.69 6.46
CA THR A 25 -3.51 -10.91 6.41
C THR A 25 -3.71 -9.50 6.96
N HIS A 26 -2.97 -9.14 8.03
CA HIS A 26 -2.98 -7.81 8.62
C HIS A 26 -1.79 -6.95 8.16
N LEU A 27 -2.03 -5.66 7.94
CA LEU A 27 -1.00 -4.66 7.73
C LEU A 27 -0.39 -4.24 9.07
N THR A 28 0.92 -4.03 9.09
CA THR A 28 1.60 -3.39 10.23
C THR A 28 1.38 -1.87 10.20
N PRO A 29 1.61 -1.15 11.32
CA PRO A 29 1.49 0.31 11.34
C PRO A 29 2.29 1.02 10.23
N SER A 30 3.55 0.61 9.98
CA SER A 30 4.37 1.18 8.90
C SER A 30 3.77 0.91 7.52
N GLU A 31 3.22 -0.29 7.30
CA GLU A 31 2.61 -0.66 6.02
C GLU A 31 1.32 0.11 5.77
N ILE A 32 0.46 0.25 6.79
CA ILE A 32 -0.75 1.10 6.74
C ILE A 32 -0.36 2.53 6.37
N ARG A 33 0.65 3.08 7.05
CA ARG A 33 1.09 4.46 6.82
C ARG A 33 1.59 4.67 5.40
N LEU A 34 2.47 3.79 4.89
CA LEU A 34 2.94 3.90 3.51
C LEU A 34 1.81 3.75 2.51
N LEU A 35 0.93 2.77 2.71
CA LEU A 35 -0.17 2.53 1.80
C LEU A 35 -1.17 3.70 1.79
N ALA A 36 -1.43 4.32 2.94
CA ALA A 36 -2.22 5.54 3.04
C ALA A 36 -1.59 6.71 2.28
N VAL A 37 -0.26 6.90 2.38
CA VAL A 37 0.47 7.93 1.62
C VAL A 37 0.35 7.68 0.11
N LEU A 38 0.52 6.43 -0.33
CA LEU A 38 0.39 6.07 -1.74
C LEU A 38 -1.05 6.22 -2.25
N ASN A 39 -2.05 5.91 -1.42
CA ASN A 39 -3.47 6.09 -1.75
C ASN A 39 -3.81 7.58 -1.97
N ARG A 40 -3.40 8.48 -1.06
CA ARG A 40 -3.61 9.93 -1.22
C ARG A 40 -2.97 10.50 -2.49
N ARG A 41 -1.97 9.80 -3.03
CA ARG A 41 -1.24 10.18 -4.25
C ARG A 41 -1.34 9.09 -5.31
N GLU A 42 -2.50 8.44 -5.41
CA GLU A 42 -2.70 7.32 -6.33
C GLU A 42 -2.33 7.71 -7.77
N GLY A 43 -1.66 6.81 -8.49
CA GLY A 43 -1.11 7.07 -9.83
C GLY A 43 0.08 8.02 -9.90
N ARG A 44 0.49 8.66 -8.79
CA ARG A 44 1.60 9.63 -8.76
C ARG A 44 2.79 9.07 -7.96
N PRO A 45 3.99 8.96 -8.59
CA PRO A 45 5.20 8.54 -7.88
C PRO A 45 5.48 9.39 -6.64
N THR A 46 5.57 8.72 -5.49
CA THR A 46 6.00 9.30 -4.22
C THR A 46 7.48 9.00 -4.00
N PRO A 47 8.32 10.05 -3.81
CA PRO A 47 9.75 9.88 -3.60
C PRO A 47 10.11 9.02 -2.40
N LEU A 48 11.21 8.26 -2.51
CA LEU A 48 11.68 7.41 -1.41
C LEU A 48 11.93 8.23 -0.13
N GLU A 49 12.58 9.39 -0.23
CA GLU A 49 12.82 10.31 0.90
C GLU A 49 11.53 10.78 1.57
N PHE A 50 10.48 11.01 0.78
CA PHE A 50 9.17 11.36 1.33
C PHE A 50 8.60 10.20 2.16
N LEU A 51 8.70 8.96 1.66
CA LEU A 51 8.25 7.78 2.39
C LEU A 51 9.07 7.56 3.69
N ILE A 52 10.38 7.81 3.66
CA ILE A 52 11.24 7.75 4.85
C ILE A 52 10.75 8.76 5.90
N ASN A 53 10.53 10.01 5.49
CA ASN A 53 10.06 11.06 6.38
C ASN A 53 8.69 10.72 6.99
N GLU A 54 7.78 10.18 6.18
CA GLU A 54 6.46 9.76 6.68
C GLU A 54 6.56 8.63 7.70
N LEU A 55 7.44 7.63 7.49
CA LEU A 55 7.67 6.57 8.49
C LEU A 55 8.26 7.12 9.79
N ASN A 56 9.21 8.05 9.70
CA ASN A 56 9.86 8.66 10.86
C ASN A 56 8.93 9.59 11.66
N ARG A 57 7.83 10.04 11.07
CA ARG A 57 6.80 10.86 11.74
C ARG A 57 5.91 10.06 12.68
N ASP A 58 6.11 8.76 12.82
CA ASP A 58 5.31 7.94 13.73
C ASP A 58 5.57 8.30 15.21
N PRO A 59 4.61 8.92 15.92
CA PRO A 59 4.81 9.39 17.29
C PRO A 59 4.97 8.24 18.30
N ALA A 60 4.56 7.03 17.92
CA ALA A 60 4.73 5.82 18.74
C ALA A 60 6.11 5.17 18.60
N GLY A 61 7.00 5.69 17.72
CA GLY A 61 8.34 5.14 17.49
C GLY A 61 8.36 3.74 16.84
N SER A 62 7.18 3.23 16.47
CA SER A 62 6.97 1.87 15.93
C SER A 62 6.99 1.81 14.40
N GLY A 63 6.88 2.97 13.75
CA GLY A 63 6.80 3.14 12.31
C GLY A 63 8.13 3.14 11.57
N GLY A 64 9.26 3.08 12.27
CA GLY A 64 10.59 3.13 11.67
C GLY A 64 10.92 1.92 10.79
N GLY A 65 11.80 2.11 9.81
CA GLY A 65 12.28 1.04 8.94
C GLY A 65 12.64 1.49 7.53
N ASN A 66 13.10 0.55 6.72
CA ASN A 66 13.41 0.81 5.31
C ASN A 66 12.11 0.76 4.47
N PRO A 67 11.68 1.85 3.80
CA PRO A 67 10.46 1.83 2.99
C PRO A 67 10.48 0.73 1.93
N ARG A 68 11.64 0.37 1.38
CA ARG A 68 11.76 -0.70 0.38
C ARG A 68 11.33 -2.06 0.94
N TYR A 69 11.63 -2.33 2.20
CA TYR A 69 11.23 -3.56 2.89
C TYR A 69 9.70 -3.61 3.07
N HIS A 70 9.10 -2.52 3.55
CA HIS A 70 7.65 -2.43 3.70
C HIS A 70 6.91 -2.48 2.36
N ILE A 71 7.44 -1.85 1.30
CA ILE A 71 6.89 -1.95 -0.06
C ILE A 71 6.94 -3.40 -0.57
N PHE A 72 8.02 -4.13 -0.30
CA PHE A 72 8.10 -5.56 -0.64
C PHE A 72 7.03 -6.38 0.09
N ASN A 73 6.84 -6.16 1.39
CA ASN A 73 5.79 -6.85 2.15
C ASN A 73 4.38 -6.47 1.68
N LEU A 74 4.12 -5.18 1.44
CA LEU A 74 2.86 -4.70 0.87
C LEU A 74 2.55 -5.39 -0.46
N ARG A 75 3.52 -5.49 -1.38
CA ARG A 75 3.34 -6.22 -2.64
C ARG A 75 2.93 -7.67 -2.41
N ARG A 76 3.57 -8.36 -1.46
CA ARG A 76 3.20 -9.75 -1.12
C ARG A 76 1.78 -9.86 -0.55
N LYS A 77 1.41 -8.94 0.35
CA LYS A 77 0.10 -8.94 1.03
C LYS A 77 -1.05 -8.52 0.11
N LEU A 78 -0.77 -7.66 -0.87
CA LEU A 78 -1.71 -7.17 -1.88
C LEU A 78 -1.69 -8.02 -3.16
N GLU A 79 -1.15 -9.24 -3.12
CA GLU A 79 -1.12 -10.17 -4.26
C GLU A 79 -0.55 -9.55 -5.56
N HIS A 80 0.43 -8.64 -5.43
CA HIS A 80 1.06 -7.98 -6.56
C HIS A 80 1.76 -9.00 -7.46
N THR A 81 1.38 -9.02 -8.73
CA THR A 81 2.04 -9.80 -9.79
C THR A 81 2.43 -8.92 -10.96
N ARG A 82 3.15 -9.50 -11.94
CA ARG A 82 3.47 -8.79 -13.18
C ARG A 82 2.22 -8.50 -14.01
N GLU A 83 1.25 -9.42 -13.97
CA GLU A 83 -0.02 -9.35 -14.69
C GLU A 83 -1.04 -8.47 -13.97
N GLN A 84 -0.92 -8.36 -12.64
CA GLN A 84 -1.77 -7.53 -11.77
C GLN A 84 -0.90 -6.67 -10.84
N PRO A 85 -0.25 -5.62 -11.38
CA PRO A 85 0.60 -4.77 -10.58
C PRO A 85 -0.24 -3.86 -9.68
N VAL A 86 0.00 -3.97 -8.36
CA VAL A 86 -0.58 -3.05 -7.36
C VAL A 86 0.30 -1.83 -7.05
N ILE A 87 1.59 -2.02 -6.72
CA ILE A 87 2.52 -0.92 -6.45
C ILE A 87 3.67 -0.96 -7.47
N ILE A 88 3.85 0.10 -8.26
CA ILE A 88 4.90 0.20 -9.27
C ILE A 88 6.09 1.01 -8.75
N THR A 89 7.29 0.54 -9.06
CA THR A 89 8.52 1.33 -8.91
C THR A 89 8.70 2.19 -10.16
N ARG A 90 8.86 3.49 -9.99
CA ARG A 90 9.35 4.41 -11.03
C ARG A 90 10.84 4.67 -10.77
N PRO A 91 11.76 4.09 -11.56
CA PRO A 91 13.20 4.23 -11.34
C PRO A 91 13.61 5.70 -11.23
N GLY A 92 14.50 6.00 -10.27
CA GLY A 92 14.98 7.36 -9.99
C GLY A 92 13.96 8.30 -9.34
N ILE A 93 12.68 7.89 -9.20
CA ILE A 93 11.63 8.74 -8.63
C ILE A 93 11.10 8.13 -7.33
N GLY A 94 10.50 6.94 -7.37
CA GLY A 94 9.91 6.33 -6.17
C GLY A 94 8.82 5.32 -6.47
N TYR A 95 7.74 5.31 -5.69
CA TYR A 95 6.67 4.30 -5.77
C TYR A 95 5.30 4.93 -5.94
N TYR A 96 4.39 4.26 -6.65
CA TYR A 96 2.99 4.68 -6.71
C TYR A 96 2.05 3.48 -6.69
N LEU A 97 0.85 3.71 -6.15
CA LEU A 97 -0.26 2.77 -6.25
C LEU A 97 -0.87 2.87 -7.66
N VAL A 98 -1.06 1.73 -8.31
CA VAL A 98 -1.72 1.67 -9.61
C VAL A 98 -3.20 2.02 -9.43
N PRO A 99 -3.72 3.02 -10.17
CA PRO A 99 -5.09 3.48 -10.02
C PRO A 99 -6.13 2.37 -10.06
N GLY A 100 -7.04 2.36 -9.08
CA GLY A 100 -8.20 1.47 -9.04
C GLY A 100 -7.88 0.01 -8.68
N ARG A 101 -6.64 -0.33 -8.34
CA ARG A 101 -6.27 -1.71 -7.96
C ARG A 101 -6.63 -2.08 -6.53
N VAL A 102 -6.78 -1.10 -5.66
CA VAL A 102 -7.12 -1.29 -4.25
C VAL A 102 -8.25 -0.34 -3.92
N HIS A 103 -9.26 -0.86 -3.24
CA HIS A 103 -10.34 -0.07 -2.66
C HIS A 103 -10.07 0.11 -1.18
N PHE A 104 -10.12 1.36 -0.73
CA PHE A 104 -9.86 1.70 0.67
C PHE A 104 -11.17 2.01 1.37
N ILE A 105 -11.32 1.50 2.59
CA ILE A 105 -12.39 1.86 3.52
C ILE A 105 -11.76 2.40 4.80
N GLY A 106 -12.27 3.51 5.33
CA GLY A 106 -11.62 4.18 6.46
C GLY A 106 -10.28 4.79 6.04
N GLY A 107 -10.18 6.11 6.11
CA GLY A 107 -9.04 6.81 5.53
C GLY A 107 -9.29 8.29 5.37
N ALA A 108 -9.73 8.94 6.46
CA ALA A 108 -9.82 10.38 6.64
C ALA A 108 -9.92 11.21 5.34
N ASP A 109 -11.11 11.15 4.71
CA ASP A 109 -11.85 12.33 4.29
C ASP A 109 -12.94 12.57 5.34
N LYS A 110 -12.54 13.17 6.46
CA LYS A 110 -13.35 14.00 7.36
C LYS A 110 -12.43 15.06 7.96
#